data_AF-A0A452R265-F1
#
_entry.id   AF-A0A452R265-F1
#
_cell.length_a   1.000
_cell.length_b   1.000
_cell.length_c   1.000
_cell.angle_alpha   90.00
_cell.angle_beta   90.00
_cell.angle_gamma   90.00
#
_symmetry.space_group_name_H-M   'P 1'
#
loop_
_entity.id
_entity.type
_entity.pdbx_description
1 polymer ?
#
loop_
_entity_poly.entity_id
_entity_poly.type
_entity_poly.pdbx_seq_one_letter_code
_entity_poly.pdbx_strand_id
1 'polypeptide(L)'
;MSCGKEFVETLKKISYPKADTLNGEDFDWLFETVEDESFLKWFCGNVNEQNVLSGEELEAFSILQKSGKPILEGAALDEVLKTCKTSDLKASTPDDKELEKLEIEVQTLQKLKNLKIQRRNKCQLMASVTSHKSLRLNSKEEAATKSLKQSQGFLNSMNTKINNELQALTDGVAKLMTFFRHSNLDQGTNPLVFFSQFSLEKYLSQEEQSTAALTLYTKKQFFPGIHEVVESSNEENFQLLDIQAPSICDNQEILEERRLEMARLQLAYVCAQHELIHLKASNSSMKSSIQWAEENLHSLTSKAPGKDNLDAKISNLNSEILKLEEQISHIKDQSLPAVIKENAQLLNMPVVKGDFDLQIAKQDYYTARQELVLNQLIKQKASFELLQLSYEIELRKHWDIYRQLENLVQELSESNTMLHQRLEMLTDPSVSQQINPRSTIDTRDFSTHRYASLFLQ
;
A
#
# COMPACT_ATOMS: atom_id res chain seq x y z
N MET A 1 -36.66 -22.13 -33.01
CA MET A 1 -37.04 -23.26 -33.88
C MET A 1 -37.88 -22.64 -34.98
N SER A 2 -37.36 -22.52 -36.20
CA SER A 2 -38.07 -21.80 -37.28
C SER A 2 -39.14 -22.73 -37.88
N CYS A 3 -40.39 -22.50 -37.50
CA CYS A 3 -41.52 -23.33 -37.92
C CYS A 3 -41.78 -23.20 -39.44
N GLY A 4 -41.40 -22.08 -40.05
CA GLY A 4 -41.44 -21.86 -41.49
C GLY A 4 -40.47 -22.73 -42.29
N LYS A 5 -39.35 -23.19 -41.71
CA LYS A 5 -38.45 -24.17 -42.37
C LYS A 5 -39.09 -25.56 -42.42
N GLU A 6 -39.76 -26.00 -41.36
CA GLU A 6 -40.52 -27.27 -41.35
C GLU A 6 -41.67 -27.25 -42.36
N PHE A 7 -42.30 -26.09 -42.55
CA PHE A 7 -43.32 -25.89 -43.58
C PHE A 7 -42.77 -26.02 -45.01
N VAL A 8 -41.64 -25.38 -45.33
CA VAL A 8 -41.03 -25.51 -46.66
C VAL A 8 -40.51 -26.93 -46.90
N GLU A 9 -39.98 -27.61 -45.87
CA GLU A 9 -39.57 -29.02 -45.98
C GLU A 9 -40.74 -29.96 -46.25
N THR A 10 -41.91 -29.73 -45.65
CA THR A 10 -43.10 -30.54 -45.92
C THR A 10 -43.67 -30.27 -47.31
N LEU A 11 -43.59 -29.02 -47.81
CA LEU A 11 -43.88 -28.69 -49.22
C LEU A 11 -42.94 -29.39 -50.21
N LYS A 12 -41.66 -29.57 -49.85
CA LYS A 12 -40.71 -30.36 -50.66
C LYS A 12 -41.06 -31.84 -50.64
N LYS A 13 -41.44 -32.40 -49.47
CA LYS A 13 -41.89 -33.80 -49.36
C LYS A 13 -43.09 -34.08 -50.26
N ILE A 14 -44.07 -33.19 -50.35
CA ILE A 14 -45.24 -33.35 -51.23
C ILE A 14 -44.95 -33.02 -52.71
N SER A 15 -43.69 -32.84 -53.11
CA SER A 15 -43.26 -32.56 -54.48
C SER A 15 -43.89 -31.31 -55.12
N TYR A 16 -44.06 -30.23 -54.34
CA TYR A 16 -44.61 -28.97 -54.87
C TYR A 16 -43.63 -28.32 -55.88
N PRO A 17 -44.05 -27.97 -57.12
CA PRO A 17 -43.14 -27.63 -58.23
C PRO A 17 -42.21 -26.43 -58.02
N LYS A 18 -42.51 -25.55 -57.07
CA LYS A 18 -41.70 -24.35 -56.77
C LYS A 18 -41.07 -24.38 -55.37
N ALA A 19 -41.15 -25.52 -54.67
CA ALA A 19 -40.71 -25.62 -53.27
C ALA A 19 -39.21 -25.31 -53.08
N ASP A 20 -38.37 -25.55 -54.08
CA ASP A 20 -36.93 -25.25 -54.00
C ASP A 20 -36.58 -23.77 -54.11
N THR A 21 -37.51 -22.93 -54.58
CA THR A 21 -37.32 -21.48 -54.69
C THR A 21 -37.84 -20.70 -53.47
N LEU A 22 -38.46 -21.38 -52.51
CA LEU A 22 -39.06 -20.78 -51.33
C LEU A 22 -38.08 -20.80 -50.13
N ASN A 23 -37.95 -19.68 -49.43
CA ASN A 23 -37.17 -19.58 -48.21
C ASN A 23 -38.07 -19.74 -46.99
N GLY A 24 -37.70 -20.62 -46.05
CA GLY A 24 -38.52 -20.90 -44.86
C GLY A 24 -38.70 -19.72 -43.90
N GLU A 25 -37.77 -18.76 -43.91
CA GLU A 25 -37.82 -17.56 -43.04
C GLU A 25 -38.93 -16.59 -43.48
N ASP A 26 -39.33 -16.60 -44.76
CA ASP A 26 -40.43 -15.78 -45.27
C ASP A 26 -41.81 -16.27 -44.78
N PHE A 27 -41.88 -17.46 -44.17
CA PHE A 27 -43.11 -18.10 -43.70
C PHE A 27 -43.20 -18.24 -42.17
N ASP A 28 -42.18 -17.81 -41.42
CA ASP A 28 -42.20 -17.90 -39.96
C ASP A 28 -43.35 -17.06 -39.34
N TRP A 29 -43.73 -15.94 -39.98
CA TRP A 29 -44.85 -15.09 -39.53
C TRP A 29 -46.20 -15.80 -39.54
N LEU A 30 -46.38 -16.82 -40.38
CA LEU A 30 -47.64 -17.56 -40.50
C LEU A 30 -47.91 -18.44 -39.25
N PHE A 31 -46.87 -18.75 -38.49
CA PHE A 31 -46.97 -19.52 -37.25
C PHE A 31 -47.13 -18.63 -36.01
N GLU A 32 -47.09 -17.30 -36.16
CA GLU A 32 -47.30 -16.36 -35.06
C GLU A 32 -48.79 -16.06 -34.82
N THR A 33 -49.68 -16.36 -35.78
CA THR A 33 -51.13 -16.29 -35.60
C THR A 33 -51.67 -17.55 -34.92
N VAL A 34 -52.25 -17.39 -33.72
CA VAL A 34 -52.75 -18.50 -32.87
C VAL A 34 -53.82 -19.35 -33.56
N GLU A 35 -54.60 -18.76 -34.47
CA GLU A 35 -55.68 -19.44 -35.20
C GLU A 35 -55.13 -20.44 -36.24
N ASP A 36 -54.01 -20.11 -36.90
CA ASP A 36 -53.43 -20.93 -37.98
C ASP A 36 -52.34 -21.88 -37.48
N GLU A 37 -51.70 -21.59 -36.34
CA GLU A 37 -50.58 -22.38 -35.78
C GLU A 37 -50.95 -23.86 -35.57
N SER A 38 -52.16 -24.13 -35.06
CA SER A 38 -52.63 -25.49 -34.78
C SER A 38 -52.81 -26.31 -36.06
N PHE A 39 -53.34 -25.69 -37.11
CA PHE A 39 -53.51 -26.33 -38.41
C PHE A 39 -52.17 -26.53 -39.11
N LEU A 40 -51.29 -25.53 -39.10
CA LEU A 40 -50.00 -25.60 -39.78
C LEU A 40 -49.07 -26.64 -39.13
N LYS A 41 -49.08 -26.76 -37.80
CA LYS A 41 -48.37 -27.84 -37.10
C LYS A 41 -48.93 -29.21 -37.44
N TRP A 42 -50.26 -29.35 -37.54
CA TRP A 42 -50.88 -30.59 -37.98
C TRP A 42 -50.49 -30.94 -39.43
N PHE A 43 -50.50 -29.95 -40.33
CA PHE A 43 -50.14 -30.11 -41.74
C PHE A 43 -48.70 -30.59 -41.88
N CYS A 44 -47.76 -29.92 -41.20
CA CYS A 44 -46.33 -30.29 -41.24
C CYS A 44 -46.07 -31.67 -40.62
N GLY A 45 -46.89 -32.11 -39.66
CA GLY A 45 -46.73 -33.39 -38.99
C GLY A 45 -47.37 -34.59 -39.70
N ASN A 46 -48.47 -34.39 -40.44
CA ASN A 46 -49.31 -35.49 -40.94
C ASN A 46 -49.43 -35.56 -42.47
N VAL A 47 -49.03 -34.53 -43.21
CA VAL A 47 -49.08 -34.56 -44.69
C VAL A 47 -47.76 -35.07 -45.25
N ASN A 48 -47.82 -36.10 -46.09
CA ASN A 48 -46.68 -36.72 -46.75
C ASN A 48 -47.00 -37.08 -48.22
N GLU A 49 -46.03 -37.70 -48.90
CA GLU A 49 -46.13 -38.13 -50.31
C GLU A 49 -47.36 -39.00 -50.61
N GLN A 50 -47.89 -39.75 -49.64
CA GLN A 50 -49.05 -40.63 -49.82
C GLN A 50 -50.39 -39.87 -49.87
N ASN A 51 -50.40 -38.61 -49.43
CA ASN A 51 -51.59 -37.77 -49.41
C ASN A 51 -51.71 -36.90 -50.69
N VAL A 52 -50.78 -37.06 -51.64
CA VAL A 52 -50.74 -36.33 -52.90
C VAL A 52 -51.12 -37.29 -54.02
N LEU A 53 -52.11 -36.91 -54.82
CA LEU A 53 -52.53 -37.72 -55.97
C LEU A 53 -51.40 -37.81 -56.99
N SER A 54 -51.01 -39.03 -57.33
CA SER A 54 -50.03 -39.29 -58.37
C SER A 54 -50.62 -39.04 -59.77
N GLY A 55 -49.76 -38.78 -60.76
CA GLY A 55 -50.19 -38.57 -62.15
C GLY A 55 -50.96 -39.77 -62.72
N GLU A 56 -50.60 -40.99 -62.32
CA GLU A 56 -51.27 -42.22 -62.70
C GLU A 56 -52.68 -42.33 -62.10
N GLU A 57 -52.88 -41.87 -60.85
CA GLU A 57 -54.20 -41.83 -60.20
C GLU A 57 -55.12 -40.77 -60.82
N LEU A 58 -54.57 -39.62 -61.24
CA LEU A 58 -55.31 -38.60 -61.98
C LEU A 58 -55.74 -39.08 -63.37
N GLU A 59 -54.90 -39.85 -64.05
CA GLU A 59 -55.26 -40.48 -65.32
C GLU A 59 -56.29 -41.60 -65.12
N ALA A 60 -56.13 -42.44 -64.09
CA ALA A 60 -57.11 -43.46 -63.71
C ALA A 60 -58.48 -42.84 -63.36
N PHE A 61 -58.49 -41.72 -62.63
CA PHE A 61 -59.71 -40.96 -62.33
C PHE A 61 -60.31 -40.33 -63.58
N SER A 62 -59.50 -39.77 -64.48
CA SER A 62 -59.96 -39.23 -65.76
C SER A 62 -60.56 -40.30 -66.68
N ILE A 63 -60.02 -41.53 -66.66
CA ILE A 63 -60.59 -42.69 -67.35
C ILE A 63 -61.91 -43.11 -66.70
N LEU A 64 -62.00 -43.10 -65.37
CA LEU A 64 -63.22 -43.40 -64.62
C LEU A 64 -64.33 -42.39 -64.91
N GLN A 65 -64.00 -41.10 -65.00
CA GLN A 65 -64.93 -40.03 -65.36
C GLN A 65 -65.41 -40.15 -66.81
N LYS A 66 -64.54 -40.53 -67.75
CA LYS A 66 -64.90 -40.82 -69.15
C LYS A 66 -65.70 -42.11 -69.33
N SER A 67 -65.65 -43.04 -68.36
CA SER A 67 -66.36 -44.33 -68.40
C SER A 67 -67.85 -44.24 -68.00
N GLY A 68 -68.34 -43.07 -67.57
CA GLY A 68 -69.76 -42.82 -67.30
C GLY A 68 -70.36 -43.56 -66.10
N LYS A 69 -69.54 -44.21 -65.27
CA LYS A 69 -70.00 -44.82 -64.00
C LYS A 69 -70.22 -43.74 -62.94
N PRO A 70 -71.26 -43.85 -62.09
CA PRO A 70 -71.48 -42.90 -61.01
C PRO A 70 -70.31 -42.96 -60.02
N ILE A 71 -69.61 -41.84 -59.87
CA ILE A 71 -68.57 -41.67 -58.86
C ILE A 71 -69.29 -41.47 -57.52
N LEU A 72 -68.88 -42.23 -56.50
CA LEU A 72 -69.46 -42.18 -55.16
C LEU A 72 -69.05 -40.88 -54.46
N GLU A 73 -69.83 -39.81 -54.67
CA GLU A 73 -69.63 -38.50 -54.05
C GLU A 73 -70.82 -38.10 -53.17
N GLY A 74 -70.52 -37.50 -52.01
CA GLY A 74 -71.52 -37.00 -51.07
C GLY A 74 -72.39 -38.09 -50.43
N ALA A 75 -73.71 -37.89 -50.46
CA ALA A 75 -74.68 -38.69 -49.70
C ALA A 75 -74.65 -40.20 -50.00
N ALA A 76 -74.22 -40.62 -51.20
CA ALA A 76 -74.10 -42.02 -51.57
C ALA A 76 -72.93 -42.75 -50.87
N LEU A 77 -71.86 -42.04 -50.52
CA LEU A 77 -70.72 -42.59 -49.77
C LEU A 77 -71.07 -42.75 -48.28
N ASP A 78 -71.84 -41.81 -47.73
CA ASP A 78 -72.32 -41.86 -46.35
C ASP A 78 -73.30 -43.02 -46.09
N GLU A 79 -74.07 -43.46 -47.08
CA GLU A 79 -74.92 -44.67 -46.95
C GLU A 79 -74.10 -45.98 -46.97
N VAL A 80 -73.00 -46.02 -47.73
CA VAL A 80 -72.11 -47.19 -47.78
C VAL A 80 -71.29 -47.32 -46.49
N LEU A 81 -70.80 -46.22 -45.92
CA LEU A 81 -70.08 -46.25 -44.64
C LEU A 81 -70.99 -46.63 -43.46
N LYS A 82 -72.30 -46.37 -43.54
CA LYS A 82 -73.28 -46.85 -42.56
C LYS A 82 -73.56 -48.35 -42.66
N THR A 83 -73.35 -48.97 -43.82
CA THR A 83 -73.55 -50.42 -44.02
C THR A 83 -72.31 -51.27 -43.70
N CYS A 84 -71.11 -50.67 -43.61
CA CYS A 84 -69.85 -51.37 -43.28
C CYS A 84 -69.58 -51.60 -41.78
N LYS A 85 -70.56 -51.46 -40.89
CA LYS A 85 -70.43 -51.84 -39.47
C LYS A 85 -71.43 -52.92 -39.06
N THR A 86 -71.16 -54.17 -39.43
CA THR A 86 -71.63 -55.34 -38.67
C THR A 86 -70.65 -56.49 -38.82
N SER A 87 -70.08 -56.98 -37.72
CA SER A 87 -69.68 -58.38 -37.57
C SER A 87 -69.59 -58.71 -36.08
N ASP A 88 -70.70 -59.23 -35.54
CA ASP A 88 -70.78 -59.84 -34.22
C ASP A 88 -69.77 -60.99 -34.09
N LEU A 89 -68.80 -60.87 -33.19
CA LEU A 89 -67.96 -61.98 -32.74
C LEU A 89 -68.61 -62.62 -31.49
N LYS A 90 -69.31 -63.73 -31.69
CA LYS A 90 -69.67 -64.66 -30.61
C LYS A 90 -68.40 -65.30 -30.05
N ALA A 91 -68.11 -65.08 -28.76
CA ALA A 91 -67.01 -65.71 -28.05
C ALA A 91 -67.33 -67.15 -27.63
N SER A 92 -66.41 -68.08 -27.90
CA SER A 92 -66.32 -69.42 -27.29
C SER A 92 -65.45 -69.36 -26.02
N THR A 93 -65.83 -70.05 -24.95
CA THR A 93 -65.19 -70.02 -23.62
C THR A 93 -63.86 -70.80 -23.53
N PRO A 94 -62.85 -70.35 -22.73
CA PRO A 94 -61.52 -70.96 -22.58
C PRO A 94 -61.34 -71.89 -21.33
N ASP A 95 -60.20 -72.63 -21.28
CA ASP A 95 -59.83 -73.76 -20.40
C ASP A 95 -59.27 -73.37 -18.99
N ASP A 96 -59.47 -74.22 -17.97
CA ASP A 96 -59.33 -73.90 -16.52
C ASP A 96 -57.88 -73.66 -16.04
N LYS A 97 -56.86 -74.26 -16.68
CA LYS A 97 -55.44 -74.06 -16.29
C LYS A 97 -54.90 -72.69 -16.70
N GLU A 98 -55.50 -72.08 -17.71
CA GLU A 98 -55.17 -70.71 -18.12
C GLU A 98 -55.79 -69.71 -17.15
N LEU A 99 -56.99 -70.01 -16.62
CA LEU A 99 -57.65 -69.19 -15.62
C LEU A 99 -56.84 -69.06 -14.33
N GLU A 100 -56.26 -70.14 -13.81
CA GLU A 100 -55.45 -70.08 -12.57
C GLU A 100 -54.14 -69.27 -12.76
N LYS A 101 -53.48 -69.40 -13.91
CA LYS A 101 -52.29 -68.59 -14.25
C LYS A 101 -52.64 -67.12 -14.40
N LEU A 102 -53.75 -66.83 -15.08
CA LEU A 102 -54.29 -65.47 -15.22
C LEU A 102 -54.67 -64.88 -13.87
N GLU A 103 -55.20 -65.67 -12.93
CA GLU A 103 -55.55 -65.19 -11.59
C GLU A 103 -54.31 -64.82 -10.76
N ILE A 104 -53.25 -65.63 -10.80
CA ILE A 104 -51.96 -65.30 -10.17
C ILE A 104 -51.36 -64.05 -10.82
N GLU A 105 -51.40 -63.95 -12.16
CA GLU A 105 -50.92 -62.78 -12.89
C GLU A 105 -51.71 -61.53 -12.49
N VAL A 106 -53.04 -61.59 -12.43
CA VAL A 106 -53.91 -60.49 -11.98
C VAL A 106 -53.54 -60.06 -10.55
N GLN A 107 -53.34 -61.00 -9.63
CA GLN A 107 -52.92 -60.65 -8.26
C GLN A 107 -51.55 -59.97 -8.22
N THR A 108 -50.57 -60.42 -9.02
CA THR A 108 -49.25 -59.77 -9.08
C THR A 108 -49.31 -58.39 -9.74
N LEU A 109 -50.08 -58.24 -10.81
CA LEU A 109 -50.33 -56.97 -11.48
C LEU A 109 -51.06 -55.98 -10.56
N GLN A 110 -51.99 -56.46 -9.73
CA GLN A 110 -52.69 -55.63 -8.76
C GLN A 110 -51.76 -55.14 -7.64
N LYS A 111 -50.84 -55.99 -7.15
CA LYS A 111 -49.77 -55.57 -6.23
C LYS A 111 -48.83 -54.54 -6.88
N LEU A 112 -48.42 -54.75 -8.13
CA LEU A 112 -47.60 -53.80 -8.89
C LEU A 112 -48.31 -52.47 -9.11
N LYS A 113 -49.60 -52.49 -9.47
CA LYS A 113 -50.45 -51.29 -9.61
C LYS A 113 -50.49 -50.50 -8.31
N ASN A 114 -50.73 -51.17 -7.18
CA ASN A 114 -50.76 -50.51 -5.87
C ASN A 114 -49.41 -49.89 -5.50
N LEU A 115 -48.29 -50.58 -5.75
CA LEU A 115 -46.94 -50.01 -5.55
C LEU A 115 -46.69 -48.79 -6.45
N LYS A 116 -47.12 -48.83 -7.72
CA LYS A 116 -46.99 -47.68 -8.64
C LYS A 116 -47.84 -46.50 -8.19
N ILE A 117 -49.06 -46.73 -7.70
CA ILE A 117 -49.91 -45.69 -7.12
C ILE A 117 -49.25 -45.07 -5.88
N GLN A 118 -48.72 -45.89 -4.96
CA GLN A 118 -48.04 -45.39 -3.77
C GLN A 118 -46.82 -44.54 -4.12
N ARG A 119 -46.00 -44.98 -5.09
CA ARG A 119 -44.85 -44.20 -5.59
C ARG A 119 -45.32 -42.89 -6.23
N ARG A 120 -46.36 -42.92 -7.06
CA ARG A 120 -46.95 -41.71 -7.67
C ARG A 120 -47.41 -40.73 -6.61
N ASN A 121 -48.15 -41.19 -5.59
CA ASN A 121 -48.64 -40.35 -4.50
C ASN A 121 -47.49 -39.74 -3.69
N LYS A 122 -46.43 -40.52 -3.42
CA LYS A 122 -45.21 -40.00 -2.77
C LYS A 122 -44.53 -38.93 -3.63
N CYS A 123 -44.36 -39.17 -4.93
CA CYS A 123 -43.78 -38.19 -5.86
C CYS A 123 -44.64 -36.92 -5.96
N GLN A 124 -45.97 -37.06 -6.00
CA GLN A 124 -46.89 -35.92 -6.03
C GLN A 124 -46.81 -35.09 -4.76
N LEU A 125 -46.75 -35.73 -3.58
CA LEU A 125 -46.58 -35.02 -2.31
C LEU A 125 -45.23 -34.27 -2.26
N MET A 126 -44.15 -34.91 -2.70
CA MET A 126 -42.84 -34.25 -2.78
C MET A 126 -42.83 -33.07 -3.78
N ALA A 127 -43.52 -33.20 -4.92
CA ALA A 127 -43.68 -32.12 -5.89
C ALA A 127 -44.45 -30.94 -5.28
N SER A 128 -45.55 -31.20 -4.57
CA SER A 128 -46.32 -30.16 -3.89
C SER A 128 -45.52 -29.45 -2.78
N VAL A 129 -44.78 -30.20 -1.96
CA VAL A 129 -43.91 -29.63 -0.91
C VAL A 129 -42.81 -28.78 -1.53
N THR A 130 -42.19 -29.25 -2.62
CA THR A 130 -41.14 -28.51 -3.32
C THR A 130 -41.68 -27.23 -3.94
N SER A 131 -42.85 -27.28 -4.58
CA SER A 131 -43.54 -26.12 -5.16
C SER A 131 -43.90 -25.08 -4.09
N HIS A 132 -44.43 -25.52 -2.94
CA HIS A 132 -44.74 -24.59 -1.85
C HIS A 132 -43.46 -23.97 -1.25
N LYS A 133 -42.36 -24.73 -1.19
CA LYS A 133 -41.07 -24.22 -0.74
C LYS A 133 -40.49 -23.21 -1.74
N SER A 134 -40.56 -23.46 -3.05
CA SER A 134 -40.08 -22.50 -4.07
C SER A 134 -40.89 -21.21 -4.05
N LEU A 135 -42.23 -21.28 -3.95
CA LEU A 135 -43.08 -20.09 -3.81
C LEU A 135 -42.72 -19.25 -2.57
N ARG A 136 -42.45 -19.90 -1.43
CA ARG A 136 -42.02 -19.20 -0.21
C ARG A 136 -40.61 -18.61 -0.33
N LEU A 137 -39.72 -19.24 -1.07
CA LEU A 137 -38.38 -18.69 -1.33
C LEU A 137 -38.47 -17.48 -2.27
N ASN A 138 -39.25 -17.57 -3.35
CA ASN A 138 -39.46 -16.46 -4.28
C ASN A 138 -40.06 -15.26 -3.58
N SER A 139 -41.07 -15.44 -2.71
CA SER A 139 -41.64 -14.31 -1.97
C SER A 139 -40.66 -13.65 -1.00
N LYS A 140 -39.76 -14.43 -0.38
CA LYS A 140 -38.67 -13.90 0.44
C LYS A 140 -37.61 -13.18 -0.39
N GLU A 141 -37.27 -13.72 -1.56
CA GLU A 141 -36.33 -13.09 -2.50
C GLU A 141 -36.89 -11.76 -3.02
N GLU A 142 -38.16 -11.70 -3.41
CA GLU A 142 -38.82 -10.46 -3.79
C GLU A 142 -38.85 -9.43 -2.66
N ALA A 143 -39.12 -9.86 -1.43
CA ALA A 143 -39.09 -8.96 -0.27
C ALA A 143 -37.66 -8.42 -0.01
N ALA A 144 -36.65 -9.29 -0.07
CA ALA A 144 -35.25 -8.91 0.11
C ALA A 144 -34.76 -7.98 -1.01
N THR A 145 -35.09 -8.27 -2.27
CA THR A 145 -34.72 -7.42 -3.42
C THR A 145 -35.43 -6.07 -3.38
N LYS A 146 -36.69 -6.00 -2.94
CA LYS A 146 -37.39 -4.72 -2.69
C LYS A 146 -36.70 -3.91 -1.60
N SER A 147 -36.35 -4.54 -0.46
CA SER A 147 -35.63 -3.89 0.63
C SER A 147 -34.25 -3.39 0.19
N LEU A 148 -33.51 -4.19 -0.59
CA LEU A 148 -32.22 -3.81 -1.16
C LEU A 148 -32.33 -2.63 -2.13
N LYS A 149 -33.34 -2.62 -3.02
CA LYS A 149 -33.59 -1.50 -3.93
C LYS A 149 -33.93 -0.21 -3.16
N GLN A 150 -34.70 -0.33 -2.07
CA GLN A 150 -35.01 0.80 -1.20
C GLN A 150 -33.76 1.34 -0.49
N SER A 151 -32.93 0.47 0.09
CA SER A 151 -31.69 0.89 0.76
C SER A 151 -30.68 1.48 -0.22
N GLN A 152 -30.55 0.92 -1.42
CA GLN A 152 -29.71 1.47 -2.48
C GLN A 152 -30.21 2.83 -2.97
N GLY A 153 -31.53 3.01 -3.12
CA GLY A 153 -32.13 4.30 -3.44
C GLY A 153 -31.84 5.36 -2.37
N PHE A 154 -31.96 4.99 -1.09
CA PHE A 154 -31.60 5.85 0.02
C PHE A 154 -30.12 6.26 0.01
N LEU A 155 -29.21 5.29 -0.15
CA LEU A 155 -27.77 5.54 -0.22
C LEU A 155 -27.40 6.45 -1.39
N ASN A 156 -27.98 6.22 -2.57
CA ASN A 156 -27.74 7.07 -3.73
C ASN A 156 -28.23 8.51 -3.50
N SER A 157 -29.42 8.67 -2.92
CA SER A 157 -29.95 9.98 -2.50
C SER A 157 -29.03 10.67 -1.48
N MET A 158 -28.48 9.92 -0.54
CA MET A 158 -27.58 10.49 0.45
C MET A 158 -26.23 10.88 -0.16
N ASN A 159 -25.70 10.06 -1.06
CA ASN A 159 -24.46 10.35 -1.79
C ASN A 159 -24.60 11.59 -2.66
N THR A 160 -25.73 11.77 -3.36
CA THR A 160 -25.98 12.99 -4.13
C THR A 160 -26.12 14.22 -3.24
N LYS A 161 -26.76 14.12 -2.07
CA LYS A 161 -26.81 15.21 -1.08
C LYS A 161 -25.41 15.60 -0.61
N ILE A 162 -24.59 14.64 -0.19
CA ILE A 162 -23.22 14.90 0.27
C ILE A 162 -22.39 15.54 -0.83
N ASN A 163 -22.46 15.02 -2.07
CA ASN A 163 -21.72 15.61 -3.19
C ASN A 163 -22.18 17.06 -3.49
N ASN A 164 -23.49 17.33 -3.39
CA ASN A 164 -24.00 18.69 -3.55
C ASN A 164 -23.54 19.63 -2.42
N GLU A 165 -23.52 19.16 -1.18
CA GLU A 165 -23.01 19.92 -0.02
C GLU A 165 -21.50 20.18 -0.16
N LEU A 166 -20.72 19.19 -0.58
CA LEU A 166 -19.28 19.33 -0.84
C LEU A 166 -19.00 20.29 -1.99
N GLN A 167 -19.82 20.27 -3.05
CA GLN A 167 -19.71 21.24 -4.13
C GLN A 167 -20.07 22.65 -3.65
N ALA A 168 -21.15 22.81 -2.90
CA ALA A 168 -21.54 24.10 -2.33
C ALA A 168 -20.46 24.65 -1.37
N LEU A 169 -19.83 23.79 -0.58
CA LEU A 169 -18.70 24.15 0.27
C LEU A 169 -17.49 24.57 -0.56
N THR A 170 -17.17 23.83 -1.61
CA THR A 170 -16.05 24.13 -2.52
C THR A 170 -16.27 25.46 -3.23
N ASP A 171 -17.48 25.73 -3.71
CA ASP A 171 -17.88 27.00 -4.32
C ASP A 171 -17.84 28.15 -3.30
N GLY A 172 -18.23 27.87 -2.04
CA GLY A 172 -18.13 28.81 -0.93
C GLY A 172 -16.67 29.18 -0.61
N VAL A 173 -15.79 28.19 -0.52
CA VAL A 173 -14.34 28.38 -0.35
C VAL A 173 -13.76 29.15 -1.53
N ALA A 174 -14.14 28.82 -2.77
CA ALA A 174 -13.69 29.53 -3.96
C ALA A 174 -14.11 31.01 -3.95
N LYS A 175 -15.34 31.33 -3.52
CA LYS A 175 -15.80 32.71 -3.31
C LYS A 175 -15.05 33.39 -2.18
N LEU A 176 -14.79 32.70 -1.07
CA LEU A 176 -14.00 33.26 0.03
C LEU A 176 -12.58 33.60 -0.45
N MET A 177 -11.98 32.73 -1.26
CA MET A 177 -10.65 32.91 -1.84
C MET A 177 -10.55 34.14 -2.75
N THR A 178 -11.63 34.58 -3.40
CA THR A 178 -11.59 35.81 -4.21
C THR A 178 -11.36 37.06 -3.35
N PHE A 179 -11.83 37.07 -2.10
CA PHE A 179 -11.59 38.19 -1.17
C PHE A 179 -10.14 38.26 -0.69
N PHE A 180 -9.44 37.13 -0.63
CA PHE A 180 -8.03 37.08 -0.27
C PHE A 180 -7.08 37.44 -1.42
N ARG A 181 -7.58 37.41 -2.66
CA ARG A 181 -6.83 37.76 -3.87
C ARG A 181 -6.64 39.28 -3.94
N HIS A 182 -5.50 39.78 -3.50
CA HIS A 182 -5.16 41.20 -3.61
C HIS A 182 -5.05 41.61 -5.09
N SER A 183 -5.70 42.72 -5.44
CA SER A 183 -5.77 43.30 -6.80
C SER A 183 -4.51 44.06 -7.24
N ASN A 184 -3.45 44.10 -6.41
CA ASN A 184 -2.25 44.91 -6.65
C ASN A 184 -0.96 44.07 -6.70
N LEU A 185 -0.94 42.98 -7.47
CA LEU A 185 0.33 42.42 -7.91
C LEU A 185 0.29 42.20 -9.41
N ASP A 186 1.11 42.99 -10.09
CA ASP A 186 1.34 42.91 -11.52
C ASP A 186 1.66 41.49 -11.98
N GLN A 187 1.28 41.23 -13.24
CA GLN A 187 1.45 40.00 -13.98
C GLN A 187 2.76 39.26 -13.64
N GLY A 188 2.64 38.04 -13.09
CA GLY A 188 3.69 37.02 -13.20
C GLY A 188 4.02 36.23 -11.94
N THR A 189 3.53 36.62 -10.76
CA THR A 189 3.80 35.85 -9.53
C THR A 189 2.50 35.56 -8.81
N ASN A 190 2.24 34.27 -8.54
CA ASN A 190 0.99 33.76 -7.99
C ASN A 190 0.48 34.62 -6.81
N PRO A 191 -0.82 34.98 -6.79
CA PRO A 191 -1.40 35.79 -5.72
C PRO A 191 -1.25 35.04 -4.41
N LEU A 192 -0.75 35.70 -3.36
CA LEU A 192 -0.38 35.10 -2.06
C LEU A 192 -1.26 33.90 -1.70
N VAL A 193 -0.71 32.73 -1.97
CA VAL A 193 -1.32 31.42 -1.76
C VAL A 193 -1.12 31.10 -0.28
N PHE A 194 -2.19 30.72 0.41
CA PHE A 194 -2.08 30.21 1.78
C PHE A 194 -1.05 29.08 1.83
N PHE A 195 -0.27 29.00 2.90
CA PHE A 195 0.73 27.96 3.05
C PHE A 195 0.10 26.56 2.97
N SER A 196 -1.16 26.43 3.42
CA SER A 196 -2.00 25.23 3.31
C SER A 196 -2.30 24.77 1.87
N GLN A 197 -2.11 25.64 0.88
CA GLN A 197 -2.40 25.33 -0.52
C GLN A 197 -1.16 24.89 -1.31
N PHE A 198 0.04 25.01 -0.73
CA PHE A 198 1.24 24.51 -1.37
C PHE A 198 1.30 22.99 -1.26
N SER A 199 1.59 22.33 -2.39
CA SER A 199 1.92 20.91 -2.36
C SER A 199 3.24 20.71 -1.62
N LEU A 200 3.18 19.97 -0.51
CA LEU A 200 4.34 19.54 0.26
C LEU A 200 5.06 18.34 -0.36
N GLU A 201 4.54 17.77 -1.45
CA GLU A 201 5.04 16.51 -2.03
C GLU A 201 6.54 16.58 -2.36
N LYS A 202 6.99 17.67 -2.99
CA LYS A 202 8.42 17.87 -3.29
C LYS A 202 9.26 17.96 -2.02
N TYR A 203 8.79 18.72 -1.02
CA TYR A 203 9.48 18.86 0.25
C TYR A 203 9.59 17.53 0.99
N LEU A 204 8.48 16.80 1.13
CA LEU A 204 8.43 15.50 1.78
C LEU A 204 9.32 14.47 1.05
N SER A 205 9.30 14.45 -0.28
CA SER A 205 10.17 13.56 -1.07
C SER A 205 11.66 13.86 -0.84
N GLN A 206 12.02 15.14 -0.67
CA GLN A 206 13.39 15.55 -0.37
C GLN A 206 13.79 15.16 1.06
N GLU A 207 12.90 15.31 2.04
CA GLU A 207 13.13 14.88 3.42
C GLU A 207 13.27 13.36 3.53
N GLU A 208 12.45 12.59 2.78
CA GLU A 208 12.56 11.14 2.72
C GLU A 208 13.89 10.69 2.11
N GLN A 209 14.30 11.30 0.99
CA GLN A 209 15.61 11.04 0.39
C GLN A 209 16.77 11.40 1.33
N SER A 210 16.66 12.51 2.05
CA SER A 210 17.67 12.95 3.02
C SER A 210 17.78 11.97 4.18
N THR A 211 16.64 11.50 4.69
CA THR A 211 16.56 10.48 5.76
C THR A 211 17.12 9.13 5.30
N ALA A 212 16.82 8.72 4.06
CA ALA A 212 17.36 7.50 3.47
C ALA A 212 18.89 7.59 3.29
N ALA A 213 19.38 8.73 2.79
CA ALA A 213 20.81 8.99 2.64
C ALA A 213 21.53 9.00 4.00
N LEU A 214 20.93 9.60 5.02
CA LEU A 214 21.45 9.61 6.38
C LEU A 214 21.49 8.21 6.98
N THR A 215 20.45 7.40 6.78
CA THR A 215 20.39 6.01 7.22
C THR A 215 21.48 5.16 6.56
N LEU A 216 21.69 5.33 5.25
CA LEU A 216 22.78 4.65 4.52
C LEU A 216 24.16 5.10 5.00
N TYR A 217 24.33 6.40 5.27
CA TYR A 217 25.56 6.94 5.83
C TYR A 217 25.85 6.35 7.20
N THR A 218 24.86 6.33 8.10
CA THR A 218 24.96 5.74 9.43
C THR A 218 25.33 4.25 9.33
N LYS A 219 24.65 3.48 8.47
CA LYS A 219 24.99 2.05 8.24
C LYS A 219 26.41 1.83 7.72
N LYS A 220 26.97 2.76 6.95
CA LYS A 220 28.35 2.67 6.44
C LYS A 220 29.40 3.07 7.47
N GLN A 221 29.11 4.07 8.29
CA GLN A 221 30.08 4.65 9.22
C GLN A 221 30.09 3.96 10.58
N PHE A 222 28.98 3.36 10.98
CA PHE A 222 28.83 2.64 12.23
C PHE A 222 28.72 1.15 11.96
N PHE A 223 29.57 0.35 12.63
CA PHE A 223 29.58 -1.11 12.51
C PHE A 223 28.25 -1.72 13.01
N PRO A 224 27.89 -2.95 12.58
CA PRO A 224 26.61 -3.59 12.94
C PRO A 224 26.30 -3.63 14.44
N GLY A 225 27.31 -3.70 15.32
CA GLY A 225 27.11 -3.68 16.77
C GLY A 225 26.63 -2.32 17.33
N ILE A 226 26.90 -1.21 16.65
CA ILE A 226 26.40 0.12 17.07
C ILE A 226 24.92 0.28 16.72
N HIS A 227 24.45 -0.34 15.64
CA HIS A 227 23.03 -0.39 15.30
C HIS A 227 22.21 -1.08 16.39
N GLU A 228 22.73 -2.18 16.93
CA GLU A 228 22.12 -2.96 18.02
C GLU A 228 22.11 -2.17 19.35
N VAL A 229 23.18 -1.41 19.62
CA VAL A 229 23.29 -0.51 20.78
C VAL A 229 22.36 0.72 20.66
N VAL A 230 22.19 1.27 19.45
CA VAL A 230 21.31 2.42 19.18
C VAL A 230 19.83 2.02 19.14
N GLU A 231 19.50 0.84 18.62
CA GLU A 231 18.12 0.32 18.64
C GLU A 231 17.67 -0.12 20.03
N SER A 232 18.58 -0.65 20.85
CA SER A 232 18.24 -1.13 22.20
C SER A 232 17.93 -0.02 23.21
N SER A 233 18.12 1.27 22.86
CA SER A 233 17.70 2.43 23.66
C SER A 233 18.10 2.38 25.14
N ASN A 234 19.17 1.65 25.49
CA ASN A 234 19.63 1.51 26.87
C ASN A 234 20.73 2.54 27.15
N GLU A 235 20.45 3.46 28.07
CA GLU A 235 21.36 4.52 28.53
C GLU A 235 22.70 3.97 29.07
N GLU A 236 22.70 2.72 29.54
CA GLU A 236 23.87 1.99 30.03
C GLU A 236 24.91 1.70 28.92
N ASN A 237 24.49 1.58 27.65
CA ASN A 237 25.40 1.27 26.54
C ASN A 237 26.16 2.50 26.01
N PHE A 238 25.80 3.71 26.47
CA PHE A 238 26.41 4.98 26.06
C PHE A 238 27.29 5.60 27.15
N GLN A 239 27.61 4.85 28.20
CA GLN A 239 28.47 5.34 29.27
C GLN A 239 29.94 5.39 28.83
N LEU A 240 30.57 6.55 29.02
CA LEU A 240 32.02 6.68 29.03
C LEU A 240 32.58 5.68 30.04
N LEU A 241 33.62 4.93 29.63
CA LEU A 241 34.33 3.96 30.48
C LEU A 241 34.51 4.51 31.91
N ASP A 242 33.72 3.98 32.84
CA ASP A 242 33.96 4.19 34.26
C ASP A 242 35.09 3.25 34.67
N ILE A 243 36.23 3.83 35.04
CA ILE A 243 37.46 3.12 35.45
C ILE A 243 37.20 2.24 36.69
N GLN A 244 36.11 2.46 37.41
CA GLN A 244 35.75 1.71 38.61
C GLN A 244 34.63 0.68 38.42
N ALA A 245 33.98 0.64 37.24
CA ALA A 245 32.98 -0.39 36.94
C ALA A 245 33.65 -1.56 36.21
N PRO A 246 33.48 -2.82 36.66
CA PRO A 246 33.90 -3.97 35.86
C PRO A 246 33.02 -3.97 34.60
N SER A 247 33.59 -3.52 33.49
CA SER A 247 32.86 -3.43 32.23
C SER A 247 32.46 -4.85 31.82
N ILE A 248 31.24 -4.99 31.30
CA ILE A 248 30.69 -6.25 30.76
C ILE A 248 31.48 -6.71 29.49
N CYS A 249 32.55 -6.00 29.12
CA CYS A 249 33.41 -6.28 27.97
C CYS A 249 34.86 -6.64 28.34
N ASP A 250 35.16 -6.94 29.60
CA ASP A 250 36.44 -7.56 29.95
C ASP A 250 36.31 -9.08 29.83
N ASN A 251 36.45 -9.60 28.60
CA ASN A 251 36.83 -11.00 28.44
C ASN A 251 38.13 -11.17 29.23
N GLN A 252 38.07 -11.88 30.36
CA GLN A 252 39.21 -12.16 31.24
C GLN A 252 40.45 -12.62 30.43
N GLU A 253 40.19 -13.34 29.33
CA GLU A 253 41.15 -13.80 28.34
C GLU A 253 41.92 -12.67 27.65
N ILE A 254 41.26 -11.59 27.20
CA ILE A 254 41.89 -10.42 26.57
C ILE A 254 42.79 -9.67 27.57
N LEU A 255 42.34 -9.56 28.82
CA LEU A 255 43.10 -8.88 29.86
C LEU A 255 44.37 -9.66 30.22
N GLU A 256 44.28 -10.99 30.29
CA GLU A 256 45.44 -11.86 30.47
C GLU A 256 46.37 -11.85 29.25
N GLU A 257 45.84 -11.84 28.02
CA GLU A 257 46.66 -11.67 26.81
C GLU A 257 47.47 -10.36 26.83
N ARG A 258 46.84 -9.24 27.22
CA ARG A 258 47.53 -7.95 27.35
C ARG A 258 48.61 -7.98 28.44
N ARG A 259 48.35 -8.63 29.58
CA ARG A 259 49.35 -8.80 30.65
C ARG A 259 50.55 -9.62 30.17
N LEU A 260 50.31 -10.71 29.47
CA LEU A 260 51.35 -11.55 28.89
C LEU A 260 52.17 -10.78 27.86
N GLU A 261 51.51 -9.99 27.00
CA GLU A 261 52.20 -9.18 25.99
C GLU A 261 53.06 -8.07 26.63
N MET A 262 52.57 -7.43 27.70
CA MET A 262 53.37 -6.47 28.48
C MET A 262 54.60 -7.13 29.11
N ALA A 263 54.45 -8.31 29.69
CA ALA A 263 55.57 -9.06 30.25
C ALA A 263 56.59 -9.45 29.15
N ARG A 264 56.10 -9.83 27.95
CA ARG A 264 56.94 -10.12 26.78
C ARG A 264 57.74 -8.90 26.34
N LEU A 265 57.12 -7.73 26.25
CA LEU A 265 57.77 -6.47 25.91
C LEU A 265 58.84 -6.06 26.93
N GLN A 266 58.53 -6.19 28.23
CA GLN A 266 59.49 -5.93 29.30
C GLN A 266 60.70 -6.85 29.19
N LEU A 267 60.49 -8.15 28.98
CA LEU A 267 61.57 -9.11 28.84
C LEU A 267 62.45 -8.79 27.62
N ALA A 268 61.84 -8.51 26.47
CA ALA A 268 62.57 -8.13 25.25
C ALA A 268 63.42 -6.87 25.47
N TYR A 269 62.88 -5.87 26.16
CA TYR A 269 63.62 -4.67 26.52
C TYR A 269 64.80 -4.97 27.46
N VAL A 270 64.60 -5.78 28.49
CA VAL A 270 65.66 -6.17 29.43
C VAL A 270 66.82 -6.83 28.68
N CYS A 271 66.53 -7.80 27.81
CA CYS A 271 67.54 -8.47 26.99
C CYS A 271 68.28 -7.48 26.09
N ALA A 272 67.55 -6.64 25.35
CA ALA A 272 68.14 -5.66 24.43
C ALA A 272 69.02 -4.63 25.16
N GLN A 273 68.58 -4.11 26.32
CA GLN A 273 69.36 -3.16 27.11
C GLN A 273 70.62 -3.79 27.71
N HIS A 274 70.53 -5.03 28.18
CA HIS A 274 71.67 -5.75 28.72
C HIS A 274 72.75 -5.94 27.64
N GLU A 275 72.37 -6.39 26.44
CA GLU A 275 73.29 -6.52 25.31
C GLU A 275 73.88 -5.17 24.88
N LEU A 276 73.06 -4.12 24.79
CA LEU A 276 73.50 -2.78 24.43
C LEU A 276 74.56 -2.24 25.41
N ILE A 277 74.33 -2.40 26.71
CA ILE A 277 75.27 -1.94 27.75
C ILE A 277 76.57 -2.76 27.68
N HIS A 278 76.48 -4.08 27.51
CA HIS A 278 77.65 -4.94 27.35
C HIS A 278 78.49 -4.55 26.12
N LEU A 279 77.86 -4.32 24.97
CA LEU A 279 78.53 -3.87 23.75
C LEU A 279 79.17 -2.49 23.94
N LYS A 280 78.48 -1.56 24.61
CA LYS A 280 79.00 -0.22 24.89
C LYS A 280 80.21 -0.25 25.83
N ALA A 281 80.18 -1.12 26.85
CA ALA A 281 81.29 -1.34 27.77
C ALA A 281 82.50 -1.96 27.06
N SER A 282 82.28 -3.00 26.24
CA SER A 282 83.33 -3.63 25.43
C SER A 282 83.97 -2.65 24.45
N ASN A 283 83.17 -1.83 23.77
CA ASN A 283 83.67 -0.81 22.85
C ASN A 283 84.51 0.26 23.60
N SER A 284 84.04 0.71 24.76
CA SER A 284 84.77 1.66 25.60
C SER A 284 86.08 1.06 26.13
N SER A 285 86.07 -0.20 26.54
CA SER A 285 87.27 -0.94 26.95
C SER A 285 88.28 -1.05 25.82
N MET A 286 87.85 -1.44 24.62
CA MET A 286 88.71 -1.51 23.44
C MET A 286 89.33 -0.14 23.11
N LYS A 287 88.52 0.93 23.17
CA LYS A 287 88.99 2.30 22.94
C LYS A 287 90.07 2.72 23.94
N SER A 288 89.86 2.42 25.23
CA SER A 288 90.86 2.69 26.27
C SER A 288 92.12 1.86 26.09
N SER A 289 92.01 0.58 25.68
CA SER A 289 93.15 -0.29 25.38
C SER A 289 93.98 0.24 24.20
N ILE A 290 93.31 0.72 23.16
CA ILE A 290 93.98 1.38 22.02
C ILE A 290 94.70 2.63 22.49
N GLN A 291 94.04 3.51 23.24
CA GLN A 291 94.63 4.74 23.77
C GLN A 291 95.84 4.45 24.66
N TRP A 292 95.75 3.47 25.56
CA TRP A 292 96.85 3.06 26.42
C TRP A 292 98.03 2.50 25.62
N ALA A 293 97.76 1.73 24.56
CA ALA A 293 98.79 1.22 23.66
C ALA A 293 99.48 2.35 22.88
N GLU A 294 98.72 3.33 22.39
CA GLU A 294 99.24 4.53 21.73
C GLU A 294 100.15 5.33 22.67
N GLU A 295 99.67 5.64 23.89
CA GLU A 295 100.42 6.37 24.91
C GLU A 295 101.71 5.64 25.34
N ASN A 296 101.67 4.31 25.45
CA ASN A 296 102.85 3.52 25.78
C ASN A 296 103.85 3.38 24.64
N LEU A 297 103.39 3.33 23.40
CA LEU A 297 104.27 3.37 22.24
C LEU A 297 105.03 4.72 22.20
N HIS A 298 104.36 5.81 22.58
CA HIS A 298 104.98 7.12 22.78
C HIS A 298 105.91 7.21 24.00
N SER A 299 105.66 6.46 25.08
CA SER A 299 106.52 6.49 26.28
C SER A 299 107.79 5.65 26.15
N LEU A 300 107.74 4.52 25.44
CA LEU A 300 108.87 3.61 25.16
C LEU A 300 109.99 4.27 24.34
N THR A 301 109.71 5.36 23.63
CA THR A 301 110.72 6.15 22.92
C THR A 301 111.48 7.12 23.81
N SER A 302 111.10 7.30 25.10
CA SER A 302 111.63 8.41 25.93
C SER A 302 112.35 8.03 27.24
N LYS A 303 112.18 6.85 27.85
CA LYS A 303 112.91 6.47 29.11
C LYS A 303 113.11 4.96 29.28
N ALA A 304 114.29 4.55 29.77
CA ALA A 304 114.56 3.20 30.25
C ALA A 304 114.12 3.04 31.74
N PRO A 305 113.50 1.91 32.13
CA PRO A 305 112.96 1.76 33.48
C PRO A 305 114.02 1.43 34.54
N GLY A 306 113.98 2.17 35.65
CA GLY A 306 114.77 1.91 36.87
C GLY A 306 114.22 0.73 37.66
N LYS A 307 115.14 -0.02 38.29
CA LYS A 307 114.95 -1.40 38.75
C LYS A 307 114.80 -1.46 40.27
N ASP A 308 113.79 -0.80 40.84
CA ASP A 308 113.52 -0.85 42.29
C ASP A 308 112.12 -1.38 42.60
N ASN A 309 112.06 -2.43 43.43
CA ASN A 309 110.86 -3.08 44.02
C ASN A 309 109.68 -3.38 43.06
N LEU A 310 109.99 -4.00 41.93
CA LEU A 310 108.99 -4.45 40.95
C LEU A 310 108.01 -5.48 41.53
N ASP A 311 108.48 -6.43 42.34
CA ASP A 311 107.64 -7.54 42.84
C ASP A 311 106.54 -7.08 43.81
N ALA A 312 106.86 -6.12 44.70
CA ALA A 312 105.87 -5.53 45.60
C ALA A 312 104.82 -4.72 44.82
N LYS A 313 105.24 -4.04 43.75
CA LYS A 313 104.34 -3.25 42.89
C LYS A 313 103.44 -4.14 42.04
N ILE A 314 103.97 -5.24 41.50
CA ILE A 314 103.20 -6.28 40.79
C ILE A 314 102.16 -6.90 41.73
N SER A 315 102.56 -7.22 42.96
CA SER A 315 101.65 -7.80 43.95
C SER A 315 100.49 -6.85 44.31
N ASN A 316 100.79 -5.56 44.49
CA ASN A 316 99.76 -4.54 44.71
C ASN A 316 98.82 -4.40 43.51
N LEU A 317 99.33 -4.29 42.29
CA LEU A 317 98.52 -4.17 41.07
C LEU A 317 97.64 -5.41 40.85
N ASN A 318 98.15 -6.61 41.09
CA ASN A 318 97.35 -7.84 41.01
C ASN A 318 96.21 -7.84 42.04
N SER A 319 96.47 -7.33 43.25
CA SER A 319 95.40 -7.19 44.26
C SER A 319 94.34 -6.15 43.86
N GLU A 320 94.73 -5.09 43.14
CA GLU A 320 93.80 -4.10 42.60
C GLU A 320 93.00 -4.65 41.42
N ILE A 321 93.62 -5.42 40.52
CA ILE A 321 92.94 -6.11 39.41
C ILE A 321 91.86 -7.06 39.96
N LEU A 322 92.19 -7.88 40.96
CA LEU A 322 91.23 -8.81 41.56
C LEU A 322 90.03 -8.06 42.20
N LYS A 323 90.29 -6.94 42.89
CA LYS A 323 89.21 -6.10 43.44
C LYS A 323 88.33 -5.49 42.34
N LEU A 324 88.93 -5.05 41.23
CA LEU A 324 88.19 -4.51 40.10
C LEU A 324 87.37 -5.60 39.39
N GLU A 325 87.91 -6.80 39.22
CA GLU A 325 87.20 -7.94 38.64
C GLU A 325 85.99 -8.36 39.50
N GLU A 326 86.15 -8.36 40.82
CA GLU A 326 85.05 -8.60 41.76
C GLU A 326 83.96 -7.53 41.65
N GLN A 327 84.36 -6.24 41.58
CA GLN A 327 83.42 -5.13 41.38
C GLN A 327 82.69 -5.20 40.04
N ILE A 328 83.40 -5.54 38.95
CA ILE A 328 82.81 -5.72 37.62
C ILE A 328 81.80 -6.87 37.64
N SER A 329 82.14 -7.98 38.28
CA SER A 329 81.24 -9.14 38.41
C SER A 329 80.00 -8.81 39.22
N HIS A 330 80.16 -8.10 40.35
CA HIS A 330 79.02 -7.62 41.15
C HIS A 330 78.11 -6.67 40.35
N ILE A 331 78.68 -5.74 39.58
CA ILE A 331 77.89 -4.83 38.73
C ILE A 331 77.16 -5.63 37.64
N LYS A 332 77.85 -6.54 36.96
CA LYS A 332 77.31 -7.33 35.84
C LYS A 332 76.18 -8.25 36.28
N ASP A 333 76.35 -8.95 37.40
CA ASP A 333 75.47 -10.07 37.77
C ASP A 333 74.35 -9.64 38.75
N GLN A 334 74.53 -8.55 39.51
CA GLN A 334 73.57 -8.12 40.54
C GLN A 334 72.98 -6.75 40.26
N SER A 335 73.82 -5.70 40.17
CA SER A 335 73.34 -4.32 40.08
C SER A 335 72.69 -4.01 38.73
N LEU A 336 73.33 -4.41 37.63
CA LEU A 336 72.87 -4.09 36.28
C LEU A 336 71.51 -4.75 35.94
N PRO A 337 71.29 -6.06 36.19
CA PRO A 337 69.99 -6.68 35.93
C PRO A 337 68.85 -6.07 36.77
N ALA A 338 69.11 -5.70 38.03
CA ALA A 338 68.12 -5.07 38.90
C ALA A 338 67.67 -3.71 38.35
N VAL A 339 68.62 -2.84 37.99
CA VAL A 339 68.34 -1.51 37.44
C VAL A 339 67.65 -1.59 36.07
N ILE A 340 68.07 -2.51 35.20
CA ILE A 340 67.41 -2.70 33.90
C ILE A 340 65.97 -3.18 34.09
N LYS A 341 65.71 -4.06 35.06
CA LYS A 341 64.35 -4.54 35.37
C LYS A 341 63.44 -3.43 35.89
N GLU A 342 63.93 -2.57 36.78
CA GLU A 342 63.20 -1.38 37.24
C GLU A 342 62.91 -0.42 36.07
N ASN A 343 63.90 -0.18 35.22
CA ASN A 343 63.74 0.66 34.03
C ASN A 343 62.73 0.05 33.04
N ALA A 344 62.67 -1.27 32.92
CA ALA A 344 61.67 -1.96 32.10
C ALA A 344 60.24 -1.74 32.61
N GLN A 345 60.02 -1.58 33.91
CA GLN A 345 58.70 -1.26 34.46
C GLN A 345 58.22 0.12 34.02
N LEU A 346 59.13 1.05 33.75
CA LEU A 346 58.78 2.39 33.25
C LEU A 346 58.20 2.36 31.82
N LEU A 347 58.35 1.25 31.07
CA LEU A 347 57.70 1.06 29.76
C LEU A 347 56.18 0.90 29.85
N ASN A 348 55.65 0.56 31.03
CA ASN A 348 54.20 0.42 31.19
C ASN A 348 53.47 1.72 30.88
N MET A 349 53.99 2.84 31.36
CA MET A 349 53.37 4.16 31.18
C MET A 349 53.21 4.56 29.71
N PRO A 350 54.26 4.57 28.86
CA PRO A 350 54.11 4.94 27.46
C PRO A 350 53.27 3.95 26.65
N VAL A 351 53.31 2.65 26.95
CA VAL A 351 52.49 1.66 26.24
C VAL A 351 51.01 1.84 26.58
N VAL A 352 50.68 1.95 27.87
CA VAL A 352 49.31 2.20 28.33
C VAL A 352 48.81 3.55 27.81
N LYS A 353 49.65 4.58 27.83
CA LYS A 353 49.31 5.88 27.22
C LYS A 353 48.99 5.73 25.73
N GLY A 354 49.80 4.99 24.98
CA GLY A 354 49.56 4.75 23.56
C GLY A 354 48.23 4.02 23.28
N ASP A 355 47.84 3.06 24.12
CA ASP A 355 46.54 2.39 24.02
C ASP A 355 45.39 3.39 24.29
N PHE A 356 45.53 4.23 25.31
CA PHE A 356 44.54 5.28 25.59
C PHE A 356 44.47 6.32 24.47
N ASP A 357 45.60 6.78 23.94
CA ASP A 357 45.65 7.72 22.82
C ASP A 357 44.92 7.13 21.58
N LEU A 358 45.08 5.83 21.33
CA LEU A 358 44.36 5.12 20.26
C LEU A 358 42.85 5.02 20.54
N GLN A 359 42.45 4.74 21.79
CA GLN A 359 41.05 4.69 22.19
C GLN A 359 40.39 6.07 22.06
N ILE A 360 41.06 7.13 22.52
CA ILE A 360 40.62 8.52 22.38
C ILE A 360 40.46 8.86 20.89
N ALA A 361 41.44 8.57 20.05
CA ALA A 361 41.35 8.85 18.61
C ALA A 361 40.17 8.13 17.94
N LYS A 362 39.85 6.89 18.36
CA LYS A 362 38.66 6.16 17.90
C LYS A 362 37.38 6.84 18.39
N GLN A 363 37.32 7.27 19.64
CA GLN A 363 36.16 7.97 20.20
C GLN A 363 35.94 9.30 19.48
N ASP A 364 36.98 10.13 19.33
CA ASP A 364 36.93 11.40 18.60
C ASP A 364 36.40 11.21 17.17
N TYR A 365 36.84 10.15 16.50
CA TYR A 365 36.31 9.79 15.18
C TYR A 365 34.79 9.54 15.21
N TYR A 366 34.31 8.71 16.16
CA TYR A 366 32.88 8.43 16.27
C TYR A 366 32.07 9.64 16.69
N THR A 367 32.55 10.44 17.64
CA THR A 367 31.91 11.68 18.09
C THR A 367 31.77 12.65 16.93
N ALA A 368 32.81 12.87 16.12
CA ALA A 368 32.73 13.74 14.95
C ALA A 368 31.70 13.24 13.91
N ARG A 369 31.56 11.92 13.74
CA ARG A 369 30.54 11.33 12.85
C ARG A 369 29.13 11.45 13.41
N GLN A 370 28.96 11.23 14.72
CA GLN A 370 27.69 11.41 15.42
C GLN A 370 27.24 12.87 15.37
N GLU A 371 28.15 13.82 15.59
CA GLU A 371 27.87 15.25 15.51
C GLU A 371 27.40 15.65 14.11
N LEU A 372 27.99 15.07 13.06
CA LEU A 372 27.52 15.28 11.69
C LEU A 372 26.10 14.75 11.48
N VAL A 373 25.78 13.56 11.99
CA VAL A 373 24.42 12.98 11.92
C VAL A 373 23.44 13.84 12.71
N LEU A 374 23.78 14.20 13.94
CA LEU A 374 22.99 15.06 14.82
C LEU A 374 22.68 16.40 14.16
N ASN A 375 23.68 17.04 13.57
CA ASN A 375 23.50 18.33 12.88
C ASN A 375 22.53 18.22 11.69
N GLN A 376 22.51 17.10 10.97
CA GLN A 376 21.53 16.89 9.91
C GLN A 376 20.12 16.64 10.48
N LEU A 377 19.99 15.84 11.54
CA LEU A 377 18.71 15.61 12.20
C LEU A 377 18.13 16.89 12.80
N ILE A 378 18.96 17.76 13.40
CA ILE A 378 18.54 19.07 13.90
C ILE A 378 18.02 19.94 12.76
N LYS A 379 18.69 19.93 11.59
CA LYS A 379 18.21 20.68 10.41
C LYS A 379 16.86 20.18 9.91
N GLN A 380 16.68 18.86 9.83
CA GLN A 380 15.39 18.26 9.45
C GLN A 380 14.31 18.59 10.49
N LYS A 381 14.62 18.49 11.77
CA LYS A 381 13.67 18.87 12.83
C LYS A 381 13.27 20.34 12.72
N ALA A 382 14.25 21.23 12.55
CA ALA A 382 13.99 22.65 12.39
C ALA A 382 13.17 22.98 11.14
N SER A 383 13.38 22.26 10.02
CA SER A 383 12.56 22.44 8.81
C SER A 383 11.09 22.05 9.05
N PHE A 384 10.85 20.93 9.73
CA PHE A 384 9.49 20.52 10.13
C PHE A 384 8.85 21.47 11.14
N GLU A 385 9.59 21.94 12.14
CA GLU A 385 9.08 22.90 13.13
C GLU A 385 8.72 24.24 12.46
N LEU A 386 9.52 24.72 11.50
CA LEU A 386 9.21 25.91 10.72
C LEU A 386 7.92 25.72 9.90
N LEU A 387 7.75 24.54 9.30
CA LEU A 387 6.54 24.17 8.56
C LEU A 387 5.31 24.23 9.46
N GLN A 388 5.38 23.59 10.62
CA GLN A 388 4.32 23.59 11.62
C GLN A 388 3.97 25.00 12.10
N LEU A 389 4.99 25.79 12.48
CA LEU A 389 4.81 27.16 12.94
C LEU A 389 4.12 28.03 11.88
N SER A 390 4.47 27.82 10.61
CA SER A 390 3.85 28.52 9.49
C SER A 390 2.35 28.23 9.41
N TYR A 391 1.95 26.97 9.59
CA TYR A 391 0.53 26.58 9.65
C TYR A 391 -0.20 27.14 10.87
N GLU A 392 0.43 27.13 12.05
CA GLU A 392 -0.17 27.69 13.27
C GLU A 392 -0.41 29.21 13.15
N ILE A 393 0.56 29.94 12.57
CA ILE A 393 0.43 31.37 12.31
C ILE A 393 -0.70 31.64 11.31
N GLU A 394 -0.79 30.86 10.24
CA GLU A 394 -1.88 30.96 9.26
C GLU A 394 -3.25 30.71 9.92
N LEU A 395 -3.37 29.65 10.70
CA LEU A 395 -4.59 29.32 11.42
C LEU A 395 -5.02 30.46 12.35
N ARG A 396 -4.07 31.04 13.10
CA ARG A 396 -4.36 32.18 13.98
C ARG A 396 -4.88 33.38 13.19
N LYS A 397 -4.27 33.70 12.05
CA LYS A 397 -4.77 34.76 11.15
C LYS A 397 -6.17 34.47 10.65
N HIS A 398 -6.50 33.22 10.32
CA HIS A 398 -7.84 32.86 9.87
C HIS A 398 -8.88 33.07 10.97
N TRP A 399 -8.56 32.71 12.21
CA TRP A 399 -9.42 32.98 13.37
C TRP A 399 -9.64 34.47 13.62
N ASP A 400 -8.59 35.28 13.49
CA ASP A 400 -8.70 36.73 13.64
C ASP A 400 -9.62 37.33 12.57
N ILE A 401 -9.48 36.88 11.32
CA ILE A 401 -10.32 37.33 10.19
C ILE A 401 -11.76 36.86 10.36
N TYR A 402 -11.96 35.61 10.79
CA TYR A 402 -13.29 35.07 11.11
C TYR A 402 -13.99 35.95 12.14
N ARG A 403 -13.31 36.30 13.24
CA ARG A 403 -13.86 37.17 14.29
C ARG A 403 -14.20 38.57 13.77
N GLN A 404 -13.35 39.14 12.89
CA GLN A 404 -13.64 40.43 12.27
C GLN A 404 -14.87 40.37 11.35
N LEU A 405 -15.00 39.30 10.55
CA LEU A 405 -16.15 39.09 9.69
C LEU A 405 -17.43 38.89 10.50
N GLU A 406 -17.38 38.13 11.60
CA GLU A 406 -18.51 37.93 12.50
C GLU A 406 -18.99 39.26 13.09
N ASN A 407 -18.07 40.10 13.56
CA ASN A 407 -18.41 41.45 14.04
C ASN A 407 -19.05 42.31 12.94
N LEU A 408 -18.50 42.31 11.72
CA LEU A 408 -19.06 43.07 10.59
C LEU A 408 -20.46 42.58 10.20
N VAL A 409 -20.70 41.28 10.22
CA VAL A 409 -22.03 40.70 9.97
C VAL A 409 -23.01 41.16 11.04
N GLN A 410 -22.59 41.18 12.31
CA GLN A 410 -23.43 41.69 13.40
C GLN A 410 -23.74 43.18 13.21
N GLU A 411 -22.74 44.03 12.99
CA GLU A 411 -22.93 45.48 12.76
C GLU A 411 -23.84 45.76 11.56
N LEU A 412 -23.66 45.02 10.46
CA LEU A 412 -24.50 45.17 9.27
C LEU A 412 -25.93 44.72 9.55
N SER A 413 -26.13 43.64 10.32
CA SER A 413 -27.47 43.18 10.71
C SER A 413 -28.20 44.20 11.59
N GLU A 414 -27.49 44.81 12.54
CA GLU A 414 -28.00 45.89 13.40
C GLU A 414 -28.36 47.12 12.55
N SER A 415 -27.47 47.56 11.67
CA SER A 415 -27.75 48.67 10.75
C SER A 415 -28.93 48.37 9.83
N ASN A 416 -29.05 47.13 9.34
CA ASN A 416 -30.13 46.74 8.45
C ASN A 416 -31.47 46.72 9.20
N THR A 417 -31.52 46.21 10.44
CA THR A 417 -32.73 46.27 11.27
C THR A 417 -33.15 47.70 11.58
N MET A 418 -32.19 48.60 11.88
CA MET A 418 -32.46 50.03 12.08
C MET A 418 -33.01 50.68 10.80
N LEU A 419 -32.47 50.33 9.63
CA LEU A 419 -32.96 50.81 8.34
C LEU A 419 -34.39 50.31 8.05
N HIS A 420 -34.66 49.04 8.31
CA HIS A 420 -36.01 48.47 8.17
C HIS A 420 -37.02 49.19 9.08
N GLN A 421 -36.67 49.43 10.35
CA GLN A 421 -37.50 50.21 11.27
C GLN A 421 -37.76 51.64 10.76
N ARG A 422 -36.74 52.32 10.22
CA ARG A 422 -36.91 53.66 9.63
C ARG A 422 -37.81 53.65 8.40
N LEU A 423 -37.65 52.66 7.52
CA LEU A 423 -38.52 52.48 6.36
C LEU A 423 -39.96 52.21 6.79
N GLU A 424 -40.16 51.36 7.80
CA GLU A 424 -41.48 51.02 8.35
C GLU A 424 -42.18 52.28 8.91
N MET A 425 -41.46 53.11 9.66
CA MET A 425 -41.96 54.42 10.13
C MET A 425 -42.33 55.37 8.98
N LEU A 426 -41.60 55.35 7.86
CA LEU A 426 -41.91 56.18 6.70
C LEU A 426 -43.12 55.68 5.90
N THR A 427 -43.42 54.38 5.97
CA THR A 427 -44.63 53.78 5.39
C THR A 427 -45.89 53.97 6.24
N ASP A 428 -45.77 54.47 7.47
CA ASP A 428 -46.93 54.74 8.32
C ASP A 428 -47.77 55.89 7.70
N PRO A 429 -49.04 55.65 7.33
CA PRO A 429 -49.89 56.64 6.69
C PRO A 429 -50.13 57.89 7.54
N SER A 430 -49.88 57.84 8.85
CA SER A 430 -49.95 59.01 9.74
C SER A 430 -48.83 60.03 9.51
N VAL A 431 -47.66 59.61 9.01
CA VAL A 431 -46.54 60.51 8.65
C VAL A 431 -46.86 61.30 7.37
N SER A 432 -47.62 60.71 6.45
CA SER A 432 -48.13 61.42 5.25
C SER A 432 -49.12 62.54 5.58
N GLN A 433 -49.79 62.46 6.74
CA GLN A 433 -50.74 63.48 7.22
C GLN A 433 -50.06 64.68 7.89
N GLN A 434 -48.79 64.55 8.31
CA GLN A 434 -48.00 65.65 8.88
C GLN A 434 -47.19 66.44 7.84
N ILE A 435 -47.17 66.02 6.57
CA ILE A 435 -46.66 66.83 5.47
C ILE A 435 -47.71 67.89 5.15
N ASN A 436 -47.83 68.88 6.04
CA ASN A 436 -48.38 70.17 5.65
C ASN A 436 -47.57 70.64 4.44
N PRO A 437 -48.20 71.03 3.33
CA PRO A 437 -47.50 71.67 2.23
C PRO A 437 -47.08 73.06 2.69
N ARG A 438 -46.03 73.16 3.52
CA ARG A 438 -45.23 74.37 3.57
C ARG A 438 -44.57 74.44 2.21
N SER A 439 -44.96 75.42 1.41
CA SER A 439 -44.23 75.76 0.19
C SER A 439 -42.77 76.02 0.59
N THR A 440 -41.90 75.04 0.39
CA THR A 440 -40.47 75.16 0.68
C THR A 440 -39.77 76.09 -0.31
N ILE A 441 -40.51 76.59 -1.31
CA ILE A 441 -40.09 77.62 -2.25
C ILE A 441 -40.71 78.93 -1.78
N ASP A 442 -39.94 79.75 -1.09
CA ASP A 442 -40.28 81.16 -0.89
C ASP A 442 -40.38 81.80 -2.28
N THR A 443 -41.41 82.57 -2.56
CA THR A 443 -41.56 83.34 -3.82
C THR A 443 -40.41 84.31 -4.11
N ARG A 444 -39.45 84.43 -3.19
CA ARG A 444 -38.19 85.18 -3.33
C ARG A 444 -36.96 84.29 -3.61
N ASP A 445 -37.15 82.99 -3.88
CA ASP A 445 -36.05 82.06 -4.12
C ASP A 445 -35.53 82.18 -5.57
N PHE A 446 -34.49 83.00 -5.75
CA PHE A 446 -33.80 83.21 -7.02
C PHE A 446 -32.71 82.15 -7.32
N SER A 447 -32.63 81.07 -6.54
CA SER A 447 -31.62 80.01 -6.72
C SER A 447 -31.69 79.34 -8.10
N THR A 448 -32.90 79.17 -8.65
CA THR A 448 -33.11 78.66 -10.02
C THR A 448 -32.66 79.64 -11.10
N HIS A 449 -32.81 80.95 -10.88
CA HIS A 449 -32.25 81.98 -11.79
C HIS A 449 -30.71 81.97 -11.78
N ARG A 450 -30.10 81.67 -10.63
CA ARG A 450 -28.64 81.55 -10.49
C ARG A 450 -28.07 80.33 -11.20
N TYR A 451 -28.82 79.23 -11.27
CA TYR A 451 -28.47 78.04 -12.06
C TYR A 451 -28.62 78.30 -13.57
N ALA A 452 -29.65 79.03 -13.99
CA ALA A 452 -29.83 79.40 -15.39
C ALA A 452 -28.74 80.37 -15.89
N SER A 453 -28.23 81.26 -15.03
CA SER A 453 -27.12 82.17 -15.39
C SER A 453 -25.75 81.50 -15.44
N LEU A 454 -25.60 80.29 -14.89
CA LEU A 454 -24.36 79.50 -14.97
C LEU A 454 -24.28 78.60 -16.21
N PHE A 455 -25.39 78.36 -16.91
CA PHE A 455 -25.43 77.56 -18.14
C PHE A 455 -25.41 78.39 -19.44
N LEU A 456 -25.35 79.73 -19.32
CA LEU A 456 -25.38 80.67 -20.44
C LEU A 456 -24.06 81.46 -20.60
N GLN A 457 -22.93 80.87 -20.22
CA GLN A 457 -21.60 81.45 -20.46
C GLN A 457 -20.72 80.54 -21.29
#